data_AF-A0AA39FFL2-F1
#
_entry.id   AF-A0AA39FFL2-F1
#
_cell.length_a   1.000
_cell.length_b   1.000
_cell.length_c   1.000
_cell.angle_alpha   90.00
_cell.angle_beta   90.00
_cell.angle_gamma   90.00
#
_symmetry.space_group_name_H-M   'P 1'
#
loop_
_entity.id
_entity.type
_entity.pdbx_description
1 polymer ?
#
loop_
_entity_poly.entity_id
_entity_poly.type
_entity_poly.pdbx_seq_one_letter_code
_entity_poly.pdbx_strand_id
1 'polypeptide(L)' 'MTVPSQKTAETDDIEDPVERMLKKTGCMELHYEVQECIAETQDWRKCQDQVQKFKICMDKHQKQREMFNKK' A
#
# COMPACT_ATOMS: atom_id res chain seq x y z
N MET A 1 33.89 -5.19 -4.70
CA MET A 1 33.53 -4.88 -6.09
C MET A 1 32.68 -6.02 -6.63
N THR A 2 31.47 -5.68 -7.07
CA THR A 2 30.63 -6.35 -8.08
C THR A 2 30.26 -7.82 -7.88
N VAL A 3 29.05 -8.05 -7.35
CA VAL A 3 28.29 -9.26 -7.68
C VAL A 3 27.49 -8.95 -8.95
N PRO A 4 27.75 -9.62 -10.09
CA PRO A 4 26.94 -9.46 -11.29
C PRO A 4 25.80 -10.48 -11.21
N SER A 5 24.58 -10.04 -10.88
CA SER A 5 23.39 -10.88 -11.08
C SER A 5 22.61 -10.32 -12.26
N GLN A 6 22.60 -11.12 -13.32
CA GLN A 6 22.12 -10.77 -14.64
C GLN A 6 20.59 -10.88 -14.70
N LYS A 7 20.00 -9.97 -15.50
CA LYS A 7 18.93 -10.24 -16.48
C LYS A 7 17.54 -10.68 -15.98
N THR A 8 16.62 -9.73 -16.15
CA THR A 8 15.36 -9.81 -16.95
C THR A 8 14.47 -11.04 -16.83
N ALA A 9 13.18 -10.75 -16.60
CA ALA A 9 11.98 -11.55 -16.85
C ALA A 9 11.36 -12.27 -15.64
N GLU A 10 11.07 -11.54 -14.55
CA GLU A 10 10.17 -12.01 -13.46
C GLU A 10 9.87 -10.88 -12.44
N THR A 11 9.63 -9.63 -12.87
CA THR A 11 9.34 -8.54 -11.89
C THR A 11 7.91 -8.53 -11.36
N ASP A 12 7.03 -9.43 -11.83
CA ASP A 12 5.68 -9.59 -11.26
C ASP A 12 5.65 -10.51 -10.03
N ASP A 13 6.74 -11.24 -9.70
CA ASP A 13 6.76 -12.13 -8.51
C ASP A 13 7.44 -11.49 -7.28
N ILE A 14 8.12 -10.36 -7.45
CA ILE A 14 8.86 -9.69 -6.37
C ILE A 14 8.06 -8.54 -5.73
N GLU A 15 7.07 -7.98 -6.43
CA GLU A 15 6.24 -6.91 -5.87
C GLU A 15 5.29 -7.49 -4.83
N ASP A 16 5.37 -7.00 -3.59
CA ASP A 16 4.50 -7.45 -2.52
C ASP A 16 3.02 -7.32 -2.97
N PRO A 17 2.20 -8.38 -2.82
CA PRO A 17 0.81 -8.34 -3.24
C PRO A 17 0.04 -7.14 -2.67
N VAL A 18 0.42 -6.69 -1.47
CA VAL A 18 -0.17 -5.51 -0.81
C VAL A 18 0.25 -4.24 -1.53
N GLU A 19 1.51 -4.07 -1.91
CA GLU A 19 1.97 -2.91 -2.69
C GLU A 19 1.29 -2.84 -4.06
N ARG A 20 1.12 -3.98 -4.75
CA ARG A 20 0.37 -4.02 -6.01
C ARG A 20 -1.08 -3.57 -5.81
N MET A 21 -1.72 -4.01 -4.72
CA MET A 21 -3.08 -3.59 -4.39
C MET A 21 -3.15 -2.11 -4.03
N LEU A 22 -2.19 -1.59 -3.29
CA LEU A 22 -2.08 -0.17 -2.93
C LEU A 22 -1.92 0.72 -4.17
N LYS A 23 -1.08 0.31 -5.12
CA LYS A 23 -0.92 1.00 -6.42
C LYS A 23 -2.21 0.98 -7.23
N LYS A 24 -2.92 -0.15 -7.29
CA LYS A 24 -4.22 -0.26 -7.99
C LYS A 24 -5.35 0.54 -7.33
N THR A 25 -5.35 0.61 -6.01
CA THR A 25 -6.39 1.32 -5.23
C THR A 25 -6.15 2.82 -5.17
N GLY A 26 -4.93 3.29 -5.44
CA GLY A 26 -4.54 4.70 -5.27
C GLY A 26 -4.35 5.11 -3.81
N CYS A 27 -4.37 4.17 -2.88
CA CYS A 27 -4.19 4.42 -1.44
C CYS A 27 -2.71 4.33 -1.01
N MET A 28 -1.77 4.27 -1.97
CA MET A 28 -0.34 4.09 -1.72
C MET A 28 0.27 5.25 -0.91
N GLU A 29 -0.07 6.49 -1.22
CA GLU A 29 0.46 7.68 -0.52
C GLU A 29 0.10 7.65 0.97
N LEU A 30 -1.17 7.33 1.29
CA LEU A 30 -1.64 7.20 2.67
C LEU A 30 -0.93 6.07 3.42
N HIS A 31 -0.54 4.99 2.73
CA HIS A 31 0.26 3.93 3.32
C HIS A 31 1.66 4.43 3.68
N TYR A 32 2.30 5.20 2.79
CA TYR A 32 3.59 5.82 3.10
C TYR A 32 3.49 6.80 4.27
N GLU A 33 2.45 7.64 4.35
CA GLU A 33 2.24 8.53 5.51
C GLU A 33 2.14 7.76 6.84
N VAL A 34 1.49 6.58 6.83
CA VAL A 34 1.43 5.71 8.01
C VAL A 34 2.82 5.16 8.34
N GLN A 35 3.57 4.70 7.33
CA GLN A 35 4.93 4.20 7.53
C GLN A 35 5.87 5.28 8.06
N GLU A 36 5.80 6.50 7.52
CA GLU A 36 6.59 7.65 7.98
C GLU A 36 6.24 8.03 9.42
N CYS A 37 4.95 8.08 9.75
CA CYS A 37 4.52 8.36 11.11
C CYS A 37 5.03 7.30 12.11
N ILE A 38 4.95 6.01 11.76
CA ILE A 38 5.46 4.93 12.60
C ILE A 38 6.99 4.99 12.68
N ALA A 39 7.67 5.34 11.59
CA ALA A 39 9.12 5.48 11.57
C ALA A 39 9.61 6.63 12.48
N GLU A 40 8.88 7.75 12.50
CA GLU A 40 9.20 8.92 13.34
C GLU A 40 8.84 8.68 14.80
N THR A 41 7.61 8.23 15.07
CA THR A 41 7.10 8.11 16.45
C THR A 41 7.43 6.79 17.12
N GLN A 42 7.77 5.74 16.35
CA GLN A 42 7.92 4.35 16.78
C GLN A 42 6.72 3.79 17.55
N ASP A 43 5.58 4.48 17.50
CA ASP A 43 4.36 4.12 18.22
C ASP A 43 3.16 4.33 17.31
N TRP A 44 2.68 3.22 16.74
CA TRP A 44 1.55 3.21 15.82
C TRP A 44 0.26 3.78 16.44
N ARG A 45 0.12 3.80 17.76
CA ARG A 45 -1.06 4.37 18.43
C ARG A 45 -1.14 5.89 18.27
N LYS A 46 0.00 6.58 18.10
CA LYS A 46 0.03 8.02 17.80
C LYS A 46 -0.30 8.31 16.34
N CYS A 47 -0.21 7.31 15.47
CA CYS A 47 -0.50 7.39 14.04
C CYS A 47 -1.96 7.07 13.68
N GLN A 48 -2.87 7.07 14.66
CA GLN A 48 -4.30 6.76 14.44
C GLN A 48 -4.93 7.63 13.34
N ASP A 49 -4.57 8.91 13.25
CA ASP A 49 -5.11 9.81 12.21
C ASP A 49 -4.76 9.30 10.80
N GLN A 50 -3.49 8.92 10.58
CA GLN A 50 -3.01 8.46 9.27
C GLN A 50 -3.58 7.07 8.94
N VAL A 51 -3.64 6.19 9.93
CA VAL A 51 -4.28 4.87 9.80
C VAL A 51 -5.77 5.02 9.47
N GLN A 52 -6.45 6.00 10.05
CA GLN A 52 -7.87 6.26 9.78
C GLN A 52 -8.09 6.77 8.34
N LYS A 53 -7.25 7.69 7.85
CA LYS A 53 -7.30 8.14 6.45
C LYS A 53 -7.07 6.98 5.49
N PHE A 54 -6.06 6.15 5.76
CA PHE A 54 -5.76 4.95 5.00
C PHE A 54 -6.97 3.99 4.93
N LYS A 55 -7.60 3.74 6.09
CA LYS A 55 -8.82 2.91 6.18
C LYS A 55 -9.97 3.46 5.34
N ILE A 56 -10.21 4.78 5.38
CA ILE A 56 -11.27 5.42 4.58
C ILE A 56 -11.02 5.24 3.09
N CYS A 57 -9.78 5.35 2.63
CA CYS A 57 -9.42 5.13 1.23
C CYS A 57 -9.73 3.69 0.79
N MET A 58 -9.30 2.70 1.58
CA MET A 58 -9.57 1.30 1.31
C MET A 58 -11.06 0.95 1.33
N ASP A 59 -11.82 1.51 2.28
CA ASP A 59 -13.28 1.33 2.36
C ASP A 59 -13.99 1.90 1.12
N LYS A 60 -13.58 3.08 0.63
CA LYS A 60 -14.09 3.63 -0.63
C LYS A 60 -13.81 2.71 -1.82
N HIS A 61 -12.61 2.14 -1.91
CA HIS A 61 -12.27 1.21 -2.98
C HIS A 61 -13.08 -0.09 -2.87
N GLN A 62 -13.23 -0.64 -1.66
CA GLN A 62 -14.03 -1.83 -1.40
C GLN A 62 -15.49 -1.62 -1.87
N LYS A 63 -16.11 -0.51 -1.47
CA LYS A 63 -17.46 -0.12 -1.90
C LYS A 63 -17.58 0.03 -3.41
N GLN A 64 -16.60 0.66 -4.06
CA GLN A 64 -16.59 0.78 -5.52
C GLN A 64 -16.49 -0.58 -6.22
N ARG A 65 -15.66 -1.50 -5.70
CA ARG A 65 -15.62 -2.88 -6.21
C ARG A 65 -16.94 -3.59 -6.02
N GLU A 66 -17.56 -3.50 -4.85
CA GLU A 66 -18.85 -4.13 -4.58
C GLU A 66 -19.96 -3.56 -5.48
N MET A 67 -19.97 -2.24 -5.72
CA MET A 67 -20.90 -1.60 -6.65
C MET A 67 -20.68 -2.06 -8.10
N PHE A 68 -19.42 -2.17 -8.54
CA PHE A 68 -19.08 -2.68 -9.87
C PHE A 68 -19.49 -4.15 -10.03
N ASN A 69 -19.24 -4.98 -9.02
CA ASN A 69 -19.48 -6.42 -9.08
C ASN A 69 -20.97 -6.82 -8.92
N LYS A 70 -21.83 -5.86 -8.57
CA LYS A 70 -23.29 -6.02 -8.45
C LYS A 70 -24.04 -5.55 -9.71
N LYS A 71 -23.35 -4.95 -10.67
CA LYS A 71 -23.89 -4.46 -11.94
C LYS A 71 -23.78 -5.52 -13.03
#